data_AF-A0AAV8YHT4-F1
#
_entry.id   AF-A0AAV8YHT4-F1
#
_cell.length_a   1.000
_cell.length_b   1.000
_cell.length_c   1.000
_cell.angle_alpha   90.00
_cell.angle_beta   90.00
_cell.angle_gamma   90.00
#
_symmetry.space_group_name_H-M   'P 1'
#
loop_
_entity.id
_entity.type
_entity.pdbx_description
1 polymer ?
#
loop_
_entity_poly.entity_id
_entity_poly.type
_entity_poly.pdbx_seq_one_letter_code
_entity_poly.pdbx_strand_id
1 'polypeptide(L)'
;MLRLIKGYLNFLQHEIAAIVDEIPLSERSHLGFQQDGAAIHSTEIKSRQQRRNESLQEYEADIERLVHLAYPQAPKEFLEQIGIQTFIDGLLDTEMQQGLRLGRHTTISDVLVAALEFKTAKEASGNYKPKVRQVIFDDSQSLKETIEKIMRETLNGM
;
A
#
# COMPACT_ATOMS: atom_id res chain seq x y z
N MET A 1 -11.30 -23.62 1.19
CA MET A 1 -10.74 -23.65 2.56
C MET A 1 -10.04 -22.34 2.93
N LEU A 2 -9.02 -21.85 2.21
CA LEU A 2 -8.28 -20.62 2.56
C LEU A 2 -9.06 -19.28 2.44
N ARG A 3 -10.12 -19.20 1.61
CA ARG A 3 -10.98 -18.00 1.50
C ARG A 3 -11.89 -17.79 2.71
N LEU A 4 -12.28 -18.86 3.41
CA LEU A 4 -13.17 -18.79 4.57
C LEU A 4 -12.43 -18.29 5.82
N ILE A 5 -11.17 -18.70 6.01
CA ILE A 5 -10.34 -18.28 7.14
C ILE A 5 -9.95 -16.79 7.00
N LYS A 6 -9.66 -16.33 5.79
CA LYS A 6 -9.40 -14.90 5.52
C LYS A 6 -10.62 -14.00 5.76
N GLY A 7 -11.82 -14.50 5.43
CA GLY A 7 -13.07 -13.80 5.73
C GLY A 7 -13.32 -13.69 7.23
N TYR A 8 -13.08 -14.75 7.99
CA TYR A 8 -13.23 -14.77 9.45
C TYR A 8 -12.19 -13.88 10.16
N LEU A 9 -10.95 -13.83 9.66
CA LEU A 9 -9.90 -12.98 10.23
C LEU A 9 -10.17 -11.49 9.96
N ASN A 10 -10.64 -11.13 8.76
CA ASN A 10 -11.06 -9.77 8.45
C ASN A 10 -12.32 -9.37 9.22
N PHE A 11 -13.26 -10.30 9.44
CA PHE A 11 -14.47 -10.08 10.24
C PHE A 11 -14.12 -9.82 11.71
N LEU A 12 -13.23 -10.63 12.31
CA LEU A 12 -12.75 -10.43 13.68
C LEU A 12 -11.88 -9.16 13.82
N GLN A 13 -11.12 -8.76 12.81
CA GLN A 13 -10.40 -7.47 12.82
C GLN A 13 -11.36 -6.27 12.81
N HIS A 14 -12.45 -6.36 12.04
CA HIS A 14 -13.49 -5.32 12.04
C HIS A 14 -14.31 -5.29 13.34
N GLU A 15 -14.58 -6.46 13.93
CA GLU A 15 -15.36 -6.61 15.17
C GLU A 15 -14.56 -6.18 16.41
N ILE A 16 -13.24 -6.44 16.44
CA ILE A 16 -12.35 -5.92 17.51
C ILE A 16 -12.15 -4.40 17.38
N ALA A 17 -12.03 -3.87 16.16
CA ALA A 17 -11.99 -2.42 15.94
C ALA A 17 -13.31 -1.75 16.36
N ALA A 18 -14.44 -2.39 16.07
CA ALA A 18 -15.76 -1.94 16.52
C ALA A 18 -15.89 -1.99 18.05
N ILE A 19 -15.42 -3.04 18.72
CA ILE A 19 -15.49 -3.14 20.20
C ILE A 19 -14.59 -2.09 20.90
N VAL A 20 -13.46 -1.71 20.30
CA VAL A 20 -12.58 -0.66 20.87
C VAL A 20 -13.12 0.75 20.59
N ASP A 21 -13.75 0.99 19.44
CA ASP A 21 -14.32 2.29 19.05
C ASP A 21 -15.78 2.51 19.55
N GLU A 22 -16.55 1.45 19.88
CA GLU A 22 -17.95 1.55 20.35
C GLU A 22 -18.12 1.70 21.87
N ILE A 23 -17.07 1.59 22.70
CA ILE A 23 -17.23 1.94 24.12
C ILE A 23 -17.33 3.46 24.22
N PRO A 24 -18.52 4.02 24.53
CA PRO A 24 -18.72 5.47 24.56
C PRO A 24 -17.77 6.08 25.59
N LEU A 25 -17.23 7.26 25.27
CA LEU A 25 -16.28 8.02 26.11
C LEU A 25 -16.73 8.14 27.58
N SER A 26 -18.05 8.10 27.83
CA SER A 26 -18.67 8.16 29.15
C SER A 26 -18.46 6.92 30.03
N GLU A 27 -18.26 5.73 29.47
CA GLU A 27 -18.12 4.48 30.24
C GLU A 27 -16.67 4.12 30.58
N ARG A 28 -15.72 4.80 29.95
CA ARG A 28 -14.27 4.58 30.10
C ARG A 28 -13.70 5.06 31.44
N SER A 29 -14.36 6.01 32.09
CA SER A 29 -14.00 6.52 33.42
C SER A 29 -14.26 5.51 34.54
N HIS A 30 -15.18 4.55 34.34
CA HIS A 30 -15.59 3.60 35.37
C HIS A 30 -14.66 2.36 35.47
N LEU A 31 -13.80 2.14 34.47
CA LEU A 31 -12.89 1.00 34.37
C LEU A 31 -11.42 1.34 34.68
N GLY A 32 -11.12 2.53 35.19
CA GLY A 32 -9.77 2.88 35.64
C GLY A 32 -8.73 2.98 34.51
N PHE A 33 -9.16 3.05 33.23
CA PHE A 33 -8.25 3.37 32.13
C PHE A 33 -7.88 4.84 32.23
N GLN A 34 -6.70 5.12 32.76
CA GLN A 34 -6.08 6.43 32.77
C GLN A 34 -5.91 6.93 31.32
N GLN A 35 -6.90 7.69 30.84
CA GLN A 35 -7.01 8.14 29.45
C GLN A 35 -6.65 9.61 29.34
N ASP A 36 -5.36 9.91 29.25
CA ASP A 36 -4.92 11.22 28.74
C ASP A 36 -3.83 11.08 27.64
N GLY A 37 -3.07 9.97 27.57
CA GLY A 37 -2.02 9.76 26.55
C GLY A 37 -2.35 8.81 25.40
N ALA A 38 -3.03 7.69 25.67
CA ALA A 38 -3.27 6.63 24.68
C ALA A 38 -4.17 7.05 23.50
N ALA A 39 -5.14 7.94 23.75
CA ALA A 39 -6.03 8.48 22.70
C ALA A 39 -5.30 9.43 21.75
N ILE A 40 -4.31 10.17 22.24
CA ILE A 40 -3.50 11.09 21.44
C ILE A 40 -2.59 10.28 20.51
N HIS A 41 -1.88 9.29 21.06
CA HIS A 41 -0.96 8.46 20.27
C HIS A 41 -1.68 7.58 19.25
N SER A 42 -2.87 7.05 19.54
CA SER A 42 -3.66 6.31 18.54
C SER A 42 -4.11 7.19 17.37
N THR A 43 -4.41 8.46 17.63
CA THR A 43 -4.70 9.46 16.57
C THR A 43 -3.43 9.81 15.78
N GLU A 44 -2.30 9.91 16.47
CA GLU A 44 -0.99 10.16 15.87
C GLU A 44 -0.57 9.02 14.94
N ILE A 45 -0.73 7.77 15.37
CA ILE A 45 -0.51 6.56 14.54
C ILE A 45 -1.37 6.62 13.26
N LYS A 46 -2.68 6.92 13.38
CA LYS A 46 -3.60 6.99 12.22
C LYS A 46 -3.22 8.08 11.21
N SER A 47 -2.58 9.16 11.66
CA SER A 47 -2.17 10.28 10.82
C SER A 47 -0.70 10.22 10.40
N ARG A 48 0.05 9.20 10.85
CA ARG A 48 1.50 9.12 10.67
C ARG A 48 1.85 8.72 9.24
N GLN A 49 2.33 9.69 8.47
CA GLN A 49 2.87 9.48 7.12
C GLN A 49 4.38 9.73 7.10
N GLN A 50 5.11 8.94 6.30
CA GLN A 50 6.53 9.11 6.05
C GLN A 50 6.80 10.51 5.47
N ARG A 51 7.83 11.20 5.96
CA ARG A 51 8.24 12.51 5.45
C ARG A 51 9.22 12.36 4.28
N ARG A 52 9.26 13.34 3.36
CA ARG A 52 10.13 13.28 2.17
C ARG A 52 11.63 13.14 2.49
N ASN A 53 12.05 13.68 3.63
CA ASN A 53 13.46 13.67 4.07
C ASN A 53 13.73 12.62 5.17
N GLU A 54 12.77 11.75 5.44
CA GLU A 54 12.86 10.74 6.49
C GLU A 54 13.23 9.38 5.90
N SER A 55 14.23 8.74 6.48
CA SER A 55 14.63 7.39 6.08
C SER A 55 13.58 6.36 6.50
N LEU A 56 13.55 5.23 5.81
CA LEU A 56 12.63 4.13 6.15
C LEU A 56 12.91 3.59 7.56
N GLN A 57 14.16 3.61 8.01
CA GLN A 57 14.53 3.19 9.37
C GLN A 57 14.05 4.17 10.44
N GLU A 58 14.21 5.48 10.22
CA GLU A 58 13.68 6.50 11.14
C GLU A 58 12.16 6.43 11.23
N TYR A 59 11.50 6.20 10.09
CA TYR A 59 10.06 6.04 10.02
C TYR A 59 9.57 4.81 10.80
N GLU A 60 10.24 3.66 10.63
CA GLU A 60 9.94 2.43 11.35
C GLU A 60 10.11 2.59 12.87
N ALA A 61 11.25 3.13 13.30
CA ALA A 61 11.53 3.34 14.72
C ALA A 61 10.51 4.28 15.40
N ASP A 62 10.06 5.32 14.70
CA ASP A 62 9.03 6.22 15.22
C ASP A 62 7.66 5.53 15.30
N ILE A 63 7.28 4.70 14.30
CA ILE A 63 6.05 3.92 14.36
C ILE A 63 6.09 2.92 15.52
N GLU A 64 7.18 2.17 15.66
CA GLU A 64 7.34 1.20 16.75
C GLU A 64 7.19 1.91 18.10
N ARG A 65 7.84 3.06 18.28
CA ARG A 65 7.71 3.89 19.48
C ARG A 65 6.27 4.35 19.71
N LEU A 66 5.61 4.89 18.69
CA LEU A 66 4.23 5.39 18.78
C LEU A 66 3.25 4.27 19.16
N VAL A 67 3.42 3.08 18.57
CA VAL A 67 2.57 1.91 18.84
C VAL A 67 2.72 1.43 20.28
N HIS A 68 3.94 1.37 20.82
CA HIS A 68 4.17 1.03 22.22
C HIS A 68 3.63 2.07 23.19
N LEU A 69 3.66 3.36 22.82
CA LEU A 69 3.09 4.44 23.62
C LEU A 69 1.56 4.46 23.59
N ALA A 70 0.94 4.13 22.47
CA ALA A 70 -0.51 4.07 22.33
C ALA A 70 -1.10 2.85 23.04
N TYR A 71 -0.37 1.72 23.05
CA TYR A 71 -0.87 0.44 23.56
C TYR A 71 0.13 -0.26 24.50
N PRO A 72 0.51 0.36 25.63
CA PRO A 72 1.59 -0.14 26.50
C PRO A 72 1.30 -1.50 27.16
N GLN A 73 0.03 -1.91 27.22
CA GLN A 73 -0.42 -3.17 27.83
C GLN A 73 -0.87 -4.21 26.80
N ALA A 74 -0.77 -3.91 25.49
CA ALA A 74 -1.24 -4.83 24.47
C ALA A 74 -0.23 -5.94 24.18
N PRO A 75 -0.69 -7.12 23.73
CA PRO A 75 0.19 -8.21 23.31
C PRO A 75 1.12 -7.78 22.17
N LYS A 76 2.33 -8.33 22.14
CA LYS A 76 3.33 -7.99 21.12
C LYS A 76 2.79 -8.21 19.70
N GLU A 77 2.07 -9.31 19.47
CA GLU A 77 1.51 -9.66 18.17
C GLU A 77 0.54 -8.58 17.67
N PHE A 78 -0.22 -7.96 18.58
CA PHE A 78 -1.12 -6.86 18.25
C PHE A 78 -0.36 -5.60 17.87
N LEU A 79 0.70 -5.27 18.61
CA LEU A 79 1.58 -4.14 18.31
C LEU A 79 2.22 -4.28 16.93
N GLU A 80 2.74 -5.48 16.63
CA GLU A 80 3.34 -5.78 15.32
C GLU A 80 2.32 -5.57 14.19
N GLN A 81 1.09 -6.07 14.34
CA GLN A 81 0.06 -5.90 13.30
C GLN A 81 -0.32 -4.43 13.08
N ILE A 82 -0.50 -3.64 14.15
CA ILE A 82 -0.78 -2.21 14.03
C ILE A 82 0.40 -1.49 13.38
N GLY A 83 1.63 -1.79 13.81
CA GLY A 83 2.82 -1.17 13.25
C GLY A 83 3.03 -1.47 11.78
N ILE A 84 2.82 -2.73 11.35
CA ILE A 84 2.86 -3.15 9.95
C ILE A 84 1.85 -2.37 9.12
N GLN A 85 0.60 -2.31 9.58
CA GLN A 85 -0.47 -1.62 8.86
C GLN A 85 -0.17 -0.13 8.74
N THR A 86 0.25 0.50 9.84
CA THR A 86 0.59 1.94 9.90
C THR A 86 1.76 2.26 8.99
N PHE A 87 2.82 1.44 9.02
CA PHE A 87 3.99 1.60 8.18
C PHE A 87 3.59 1.59 6.71
N ILE A 88 2.85 0.56 6.27
CA ILE A 88 2.44 0.42 4.87
C ILE A 88 1.49 1.56 4.46
N ASP A 89 0.56 1.96 5.32
CA ASP A 89 -0.43 2.99 5.02
C ASP A 89 0.18 4.38 4.86
N GLY A 90 1.22 4.69 5.64
CA GLY A 90 1.85 6.00 5.63
C GLY A 90 3.07 6.14 4.72
N LEU A 91 3.46 5.11 3.94
CA LEU A 91 4.53 5.24 2.94
C LEU A 91 4.20 6.28 1.87
N LEU A 92 5.23 7.03 1.45
CA LEU A 92 5.09 8.04 0.38
C LEU A 92 5.03 7.42 -1.02
N ASP A 93 5.75 6.31 -1.23
CA ASP A 93 5.82 5.64 -2.52
C ASP A 93 4.64 4.66 -2.65
N THR A 94 3.66 5.02 -3.48
CA THR A 94 2.46 4.21 -3.71
C THR A 94 2.79 2.84 -4.33
N GLU A 95 3.87 2.74 -5.12
CA GLU A 95 4.28 1.48 -5.73
C GLU A 95 4.87 0.53 -4.68
N MET A 96 5.72 1.08 -3.80
CA MET A 96 6.26 0.35 -2.64
C MET A 96 5.14 -0.09 -1.71
N GLN A 97 4.18 0.80 -1.42
CA GLN A 97 3.01 0.49 -0.61
C GLN A 97 2.22 -0.70 -1.18
N GLN A 98 1.98 -0.72 -2.50
CA GLN A 98 1.28 -1.82 -3.16
C GLN A 98 2.08 -3.13 -3.08
N GLY A 99 3.39 -3.07 -3.32
CA GLY A 99 4.28 -4.24 -3.22
C GLY A 99 4.26 -4.88 -1.83
N LEU A 100 4.35 -4.05 -0.78
CA LEU A 100 4.35 -4.52 0.61
C LEU A 100 2.98 -5.05 1.06
N ARG A 101 1.87 -4.51 0.55
CA ARG A 101 0.51 -5.06 0.81
C ARG A 101 0.32 -6.48 0.28
N LEU A 102 1.04 -6.84 -0.79
CA LEU A 102 1.02 -8.20 -1.32
C LEU A 102 1.91 -9.15 -0.51
N GLY A 103 2.88 -8.59 0.21
CA GLY A 103 3.73 -9.29 1.16
C GLY A 103 2.94 -9.80 2.36
N ARG A 104 3.45 -10.88 2.98
CA ARG A 104 2.95 -11.38 4.26
C ARG A 104 4.00 -11.12 5.31
N HIS A 105 3.85 -10.00 5.99
CA HIS A 105 4.79 -9.57 7.01
C HIS A 105 4.31 -9.98 8.39
N THR A 106 5.24 -10.46 9.21
CA THR A 106 4.96 -10.90 10.59
C THR A 106 5.40 -9.90 11.64
N THR A 107 6.41 -9.08 11.31
CA THR A 107 6.95 -8.06 12.20
C THR A 107 7.18 -6.75 11.44
N ILE A 108 7.23 -5.63 12.15
CA ILE A 108 7.49 -4.31 11.56
C ILE A 108 8.87 -4.31 10.88
N SER A 109 9.87 -4.92 11.51
CA SER A 109 11.21 -5.02 10.94
C SER A 109 11.26 -5.86 9.66
N ASP A 110 10.40 -6.88 9.51
CA ASP A 110 10.29 -7.65 8.26
C ASP A 110 9.74 -6.79 7.12
N VAL A 111 8.74 -5.93 7.40
CA VAL A 111 8.26 -4.94 6.43
C VAL A 111 9.36 -3.97 6.04
N LEU A 112 10.17 -3.51 7.00
CA LEU A 112 11.28 -2.60 6.75
C LEU A 112 12.32 -3.23 5.80
N VAL A 113 12.70 -4.50 6.04
CA VAL A 113 13.62 -5.22 5.16
C VAL A 113 13.06 -5.30 3.75
N ALA A 114 11.80 -5.71 3.60
CA ALA A 114 11.15 -5.78 2.29
C ALA A 114 11.06 -4.39 1.61
N ALA A 115 10.84 -3.32 2.37
CA ALA A 115 10.82 -1.95 1.85
C ALA A 115 12.20 -1.50 1.34
N LEU A 116 13.26 -1.87 2.05
CA LEU A 116 14.65 -1.60 1.63
C LEU A 116 15.03 -2.41 0.40
N GLU A 117 14.62 -3.68 0.32
CA GLU A 117 14.78 -4.52 -0.88
C GLU A 117 14.06 -3.91 -2.08
N PHE A 118 12.82 -3.45 -1.90
CA PHE A 118 12.08 -2.76 -2.94
C PHE A 118 12.80 -1.49 -3.40
N LYS A 119 13.25 -0.66 -2.45
CA LYS A 119 13.97 0.58 -2.75
C LYS A 119 15.24 0.32 -3.56
N THR A 120 16.06 -0.65 -3.12
CA THR A 120 17.31 -1.01 -3.81
C THR A 120 17.05 -1.62 -5.18
N ALA A 121 16.04 -2.49 -5.32
CA ALA A 121 15.63 -3.05 -6.61
C ALA A 121 15.12 -1.97 -7.57
N LYS A 122 14.32 -1.03 -7.07
CA LYS A 122 13.79 0.10 -7.84
C LYS A 122 14.92 1.02 -8.32
N GLU A 123 15.87 1.37 -7.46
CA GLU A 123 17.06 2.14 -7.83
C GLU A 123 17.90 1.41 -8.89
N ALA A 124 18.10 0.10 -8.76
CA ALA A 124 18.81 -0.71 -9.76
C ALA A 124 18.07 -0.76 -11.11
N SER A 125 16.74 -0.85 -11.09
CA SER A 125 15.89 -0.86 -12.30
C SER A 125 15.70 0.53 -12.92
N GLY A 126 15.78 1.61 -12.15
CA GLY A 126 15.64 2.99 -12.63
C GLY A 126 16.74 3.39 -13.61
N ASN A 127 17.90 2.72 -13.54
CA ASN A 127 18.97 2.85 -14.53
C ASN A 127 18.67 2.11 -15.85
N TYR A 128 17.63 1.28 -15.90
CA TYR A 128 17.20 0.57 -17.10
C TYR A 128 16.22 1.42 -17.91
N LYS A 129 16.71 2.14 -18.93
CA LYS A 129 15.85 2.80 -19.92
C LYS A 129 15.34 1.76 -20.92
N PRO A 130 14.04 1.43 -20.98
CA PRO A 130 13.53 0.56 -22.03
C PRO A 130 13.73 1.24 -23.39
N LYS A 131 14.49 0.58 -24.29
CA LYS A 131 14.54 0.97 -25.70
C LYS A 131 13.20 0.62 -26.34
N VAL A 132 12.26 1.56 -26.34
CA VAL A 132 10.99 1.41 -27.06
C VAL A 132 11.31 1.49 -28.55
N ARG A 133 11.18 0.37 -29.28
CA ARG A 133 11.18 0.39 -30.74
C ARG A 133 9.78 0.79 -31.19
N GLN A 134 9.64 1.99 -31.73
CA GLN A 134 8.41 2.42 -32.39
C GLN A 134 8.29 1.66 -33.72
N VAL A 135 7.24 0.85 -33.86
CA VAL A 135 6.84 0.29 -35.16
C VAL A 135 5.88 1.29 -35.79
N ILE A 136 6.37 2.08 -36.74
CA ILE A 136 5.53 2.94 -37.55
C ILE A 136 5.02 2.07 -38.71
N PHE A 137 3.72 1.78 -38.73
CA PHE A 137 3.09 1.15 -39.88
C PHE A 137 2.88 2.24 -40.94
N ASP A 138 3.63 2.16 -42.04
CA ASP A 138 3.43 3.03 -43.20
C ASP A 138 2.36 2.41 -44.12
N ASP A 139 1.10 2.52 -43.71
CA ASP A 139 -0.07 2.03 -44.48
C ASP A 139 -0.36 2.88 -45.73
N SER A 140 0.47 3.89 -46.02
CA SER A 140 0.31 4.81 -47.15
C SER A 140 0.37 4.11 -48.50
N GLN A 141 1.11 3.00 -48.61
CA GLN A 141 1.19 2.18 -49.83
C GLN A 141 -0.09 1.35 -50.03
N SER A 142 -0.58 0.72 -48.95
CA SER A 142 -1.81 -0.10 -48.95
C SER A 142 -3.05 0.71 -49.35
N LEU A 143 -3.16 1.95 -48.85
CA LEU A 143 -4.26 2.85 -49.21
C LEU A 143 -4.21 3.27 -50.69
N LYS A 144 -3.02 3.52 -51.24
CA LYS A 144 -2.86 3.86 -52.67
C LYS A 144 -3.28 2.72 -53.57
N GLU A 145 -2.86 1.49 -53.26
CA GLU A 145 -3.25 0.29 -54.03
C GLU A 145 -4.76 0.03 -53.97
N THR A 146 -5.37 0.23 -52.80
CA THR A 146 -6.82 0.08 -52.62
C THR A 146 -7.59 1.11 -53.45
N ILE A 147 -7.15 2.37 -53.45
CA ILE A 147 -7.77 3.44 -54.25
C ILE A 147 -7.60 3.15 -55.75
N GLU A 148 -6.42 2.75 -56.21
CA GLU A 148 -6.21 2.39 -57.62
C GLU A 148 -7.12 1.24 -58.07
N LYS A 149 -7.30 0.23 -57.21
CA LYS A 149 -8.16 -0.91 -57.52
C LYS A 149 -9.62 -0.49 -57.67
N ILE A 150 -10.12 0.34 -56.75
CA ILE A 150 -11.49 0.89 -56.82
C ILE A 150 -11.67 1.71 -58.10
N MET A 151 -10.70 2.56 -58.45
CA MET A 151 -10.77 3.38 -59.67
C MET A 151 -10.85 2.52 -60.94
N ARG A 152 -10.07 1.43 -61.03
CA ARG A 152 -10.11 0.49 -62.17
C ARG A 152 -11.43 -0.26 -62.27
N GLU A 153 -12.01 -0.69 -61.14
CA GLU A 153 -13.32 -1.35 -61.13
C GLU A 153 -14.44 -0.39 -61.57
N THR A 154 -14.38 0.88 -61.17
CA THR A 154 -15.38 1.88 -61.59
C THR A 154 -15.28 2.27 -63.06
N LEU A 155 -14.08 2.26 -63.65
CA LEU A 155 -13.85 2.59 -65.06
C LEU A 155 -14.19 1.43 -66.01
N ASN A 156 -14.06 0.18 -65.56
CA ASN A 156 -14.40 -1.00 -66.35
C ASN A 156 -15.88 -1.42 -66.23
N GLY A 157 -16.65 -0.72 -65.40
CA GLY A 157 -18.09 -0.96 -65.18
C GLY A 157 -19.04 0.00 -65.90
N MET A 158 -18.52 0.88 -66.77
CA MET A 158 -19.28 1.70 -67.74
C MET A 158 -19.11 1.15 -69.15
#